data_AF-A0A8K0KVN5-F1
#
_entry.id   AF-A0A8K0KVN5-F1
#
_cell.length_a   1.000
_cell.length_b   1.000
_cell.length_c   1.000
_cell.angle_alpha   90.00
_cell.angle_beta   90.00
_cell.angle_gamma   90.00
#
_symmetry.space_group_name_H-M   'P 1'
#
loop_
_entity.id
_entity.type
_entity.pdbx_description
1 polymer ?
#
loop_
_entity_poly.entity_id
_entity_poly.type
_entity_poly.pdbx_seq_one_letter_code
_entity_poly.pdbx_strand_id
1 'polypeptide(L)'
;MPWKSRWNAEIPNVDLPTFVFGSQTGDIGSKPLLLDADSPERYHLTLGTYRLWAKRLAAGLIKNGLQPGDRVLLYSGNTLFFPVVFMGTIMAGGVFSGANPSYVARELAYQLSDTGARFLITSDASLDTSIEAAESISFPKSRVLVFDNGKDTFDGKAKAVKSIRPWTDLIASPSEGEAYRWPTLTSPADLKRLIVLNYSSGTTGVPKGVMISHRNYVANSVQTNFISNLNPNVEADRKKAQMLCFLPMYHAYGQTYFCCTAPSREVPSYIMPKFDFLKLLQYIERYRITDLTLVPPIAVALAKRPEARKFDLSSVTGAGCGAAPLGNEPSRELESMWPSGQVNLKQGWGMTEVTCSMTGWHPEEISKTHSIGELNPNCEARIMDEDGVTELGRNERGEFWVRGPNVMLGYWNKPGPTRETLTDDGWLKTGDVAFRDDNDRLYMVDRKKELIKVKGNQVAPAELEALLLDIQQVQDAAVIGVTKDGEEYPRAYIVKKPDTKLEEQDVHNFMEKKVARHKRLTGGVKFVAEIPKNPSGKILRKLLRDQAKAEVGDGARGSKL
;
A
#
# COMPACT_ATOMS: atom_id res chain seq x y z
N MET A 1 4.75 -30.27 -2.16
CA MET A 1 5.79 -29.89 -1.17
C MET A 1 5.91 -28.39 -1.28
N PRO A 2 5.64 -27.65 -0.20
CA PRO A 2 5.56 -26.20 -0.27
C PRO A 2 6.85 -25.63 -0.85
N TRP A 3 6.70 -24.75 -1.83
CA TRP A 3 7.84 -24.05 -2.40
C TRP A 3 8.35 -23.03 -1.41
N LYS A 4 9.64 -23.12 -1.09
CA LYS A 4 10.32 -22.22 -0.16
C LYS A 4 11.13 -21.19 -0.93
N SER A 5 11.22 -19.98 -0.38
CA SER A 5 12.20 -19.01 -0.86
C SER A 5 13.59 -19.64 -0.86
N ARG A 6 14.37 -19.39 -1.93
CA ARG A 6 15.80 -19.74 -1.96
C ARG A 6 16.63 -18.91 -0.98
N TRP A 7 16.04 -17.85 -0.42
CA TRP A 7 16.69 -16.93 0.50
C TRP A 7 16.26 -17.18 1.95
N ASN A 8 17.22 -17.04 2.86
CA ASN A 8 16.99 -17.08 4.29
C ASN A 8 17.72 -15.90 4.94
N ALA A 9 16.98 -15.01 5.57
CA ALA A 9 17.54 -13.88 6.31
C ALA A 9 17.44 -14.13 7.82
N GLU A 10 18.45 -13.71 8.58
CA GLU A 10 18.35 -13.70 10.04
C GLU A 10 17.48 -12.53 10.47
N ILE A 11 16.35 -12.83 11.10
CA ILE A 11 15.43 -11.81 11.61
C ILE A 11 15.70 -11.65 13.11
N PRO A 12 16.22 -10.48 13.55
CA PRO A 12 16.58 -10.27 14.95
C PRO A 12 15.33 -10.28 15.83
N ASN A 13 15.50 -10.75 17.07
CA ASN A 13 14.46 -10.74 18.09
C ASN A 13 14.50 -9.40 18.84
N VAL A 14 14.05 -8.34 18.19
CA VAL A 14 13.97 -6.99 18.75
C VAL A 14 12.62 -6.36 18.43
N ASP A 15 12.16 -5.46 19.30
CA ASP A 15 10.99 -4.63 19.01
C ASP A 15 11.27 -3.64 17.86
N LEU A 16 10.20 -3.16 17.24
CA LEU A 16 10.26 -2.27 16.08
C LEU A 16 11.00 -0.95 16.36
N PRO A 17 10.75 -0.21 17.47
CA PRO A 17 11.56 0.95 17.81
C PRO A 17 13.06 0.62 17.91
N THR A 18 13.42 -0.47 18.58
CA THR A 18 14.83 -0.92 18.69
C THR A 18 15.42 -1.26 17.32
N PHE A 19 14.66 -1.90 16.42
CA PHE A 19 15.09 -2.18 15.05
C PHE A 19 15.38 -0.91 14.25
N VAL A 20 14.54 0.13 14.37
CA VAL A 20 14.69 1.36 13.59
C VAL A 20 15.78 2.27 14.14
N PHE A 21 15.91 2.39 15.46
CA PHE A 21 16.80 3.36 16.08
C PHE A 21 18.09 2.78 16.66
N GLY A 22 18.17 1.46 16.83
CA GLY A 22 19.30 0.75 17.46
C GLY A 22 19.43 0.99 18.97
N SER A 23 19.34 2.24 19.44
CA SER A 23 19.51 2.65 20.83
C SER A 23 18.40 3.59 21.31
N GLN A 24 18.08 3.54 22.60
CA GLN A 24 17.13 4.46 23.24
C GLN A 24 17.74 5.81 23.63
N THR A 25 19.06 5.87 23.78
CA THR A 25 19.79 6.99 24.40
C THR A 25 21.06 7.39 23.68
N GLY A 26 21.69 6.48 22.93
CA GLY A 26 22.94 6.80 22.22
C GLY A 26 22.70 7.83 21.11
N ASP A 27 23.75 8.55 20.74
CA ASP A 27 23.70 9.46 19.59
C ASP A 27 23.43 8.67 18.31
N ILE A 28 22.45 9.10 17.54
CA ILE A 28 22.06 8.45 16.29
C ILE A 28 21.80 9.50 15.21
N GLY A 29 22.25 9.19 13.98
CA GLY A 29 22.03 9.91 12.72
C GLY A 29 21.69 11.40 12.84
N SER A 30 22.68 12.27 12.61
CA SER A 30 22.50 13.74 12.55
C SER A 30 22.12 14.26 11.16
N LYS A 31 22.11 13.39 10.14
CA LYS A 31 21.74 13.77 8.78
C LYS A 31 20.22 13.90 8.64
N PRO A 32 19.71 14.85 7.85
CA PRO A 32 18.29 14.91 7.50
C PRO A 32 17.80 13.57 6.93
N LEU A 33 16.67 13.08 7.43
CA LEU A 33 16.14 11.75 7.10
C LEU A 33 14.70 11.84 6.59
N LEU A 34 13.81 12.47 7.34
CA LEU A 34 12.45 12.75 6.89
C LEU A 34 12.39 14.23 6.56
N LEU A 35 12.03 14.59 5.33
CA LEU A 35 12.09 15.98 4.88
C LEU A 35 10.75 16.41 4.28
N ASP A 36 10.27 17.61 4.58
CA ASP A 36 9.14 18.19 3.83
C ASP A 36 9.59 18.46 2.39
N ALA A 37 8.89 17.91 1.39
CA ALA A 37 9.32 18.03 0.00
C ALA A 37 9.24 19.47 -0.56
N ASP A 38 8.44 20.37 0.04
CA ASP A 38 8.37 21.77 -0.40
C ASP A 38 9.48 22.63 0.22
N SER A 39 9.95 22.30 1.42
CA SER A 39 10.91 23.12 2.18
C SER A 39 11.82 22.28 3.08
N PRO A 40 12.62 21.36 2.51
CA PRO A 40 13.40 20.37 3.26
C PRO A 40 14.52 20.99 4.11
N GLU A 41 15.03 22.15 3.72
CA GLU A 41 16.11 22.85 4.42
C GLU A 41 15.63 23.37 5.80
N ARG A 42 14.33 23.67 5.92
CA ARG A 42 13.71 24.18 7.15
C ARG A 42 12.98 23.10 7.94
N TYR A 43 12.17 22.29 7.26
CA TYR A 43 11.32 21.29 7.91
C TYR A 43 11.85 19.89 7.60
N HIS A 44 12.66 19.37 8.51
CA HIS A 44 13.15 18.00 8.45
C HIS A 44 13.35 17.43 9.85
N LEU A 45 13.37 16.10 9.92
CA LEU A 45 13.78 15.32 11.07
C LEU A 45 15.00 14.50 10.66
N THR A 46 16.02 14.54 11.48
CA THR A 46 17.10 13.55 11.52
C THR A 46 16.62 12.26 12.20
N LEU A 47 17.39 11.17 12.13
CA LEU A 47 17.02 9.95 12.85
C LEU A 47 16.92 10.20 14.38
N GLY A 48 17.85 11.00 14.92
CA GLY A 48 17.86 11.38 16.33
C GLY A 48 16.66 12.23 16.75
N THR A 49 16.30 13.24 15.96
CA THR A 49 15.14 14.10 16.26
C THR A 49 13.82 13.38 16.03
N TYR A 50 13.72 12.51 15.02
CA TYR A 50 12.58 11.60 14.85
C TYR A 50 12.37 10.73 16.09
N ARG A 51 13.43 10.06 16.58
CA ARG A 51 13.38 9.28 17.83
C ARG A 51 12.92 10.15 19.00
N LEU A 52 13.49 11.35 19.16
CA LEU A 52 13.15 12.23 20.27
C LEU A 52 11.66 12.64 20.24
N TRP A 53 11.15 13.07 19.09
CA TRP A 53 9.73 13.41 18.95
C TRP A 53 8.81 12.22 19.21
N ALA A 54 9.16 11.02 18.74
CA ALA A 54 8.41 9.80 19.04
C ALA A 54 8.38 9.49 20.54
N LYS A 55 9.51 9.62 21.25
CA LYS A 55 9.59 9.45 22.70
C LYS A 55 8.76 10.50 23.45
N ARG A 56 8.78 11.75 23.00
CA ARG A 56 7.97 12.84 23.59
C ARG A 56 6.48 12.58 23.43
N LEU A 57 6.05 12.12 22.26
CA LEU A 57 4.68 11.70 22.05
C LEU A 57 4.32 10.49 22.93
N ALA A 58 5.21 9.50 23.05
CA ALA A 58 4.95 8.31 23.85
C ALA A 58 4.72 8.67 25.33
N ALA A 59 5.60 9.49 25.91
CA ALA A 59 5.49 9.97 27.28
C ALA A 59 4.19 10.77 27.49
N GLY A 60 3.86 11.68 26.56
CA GLY A 60 2.66 12.50 26.66
C GLY A 60 1.35 11.71 26.47
N LEU A 61 1.33 10.69 25.59
CA LEU A 61 0.21 9.76 25.46
C LEU A 61 -0.07 9.02 26.77
N ILE A 62 0.98 8.47 27.42
CA ILE A 62 0.86 7.78 28.71
C ILE A 62 0.35 8.73 29.79
N LYS A 63 0.90 9.95 29.87
CA LYS A 63 0.47 11.00 30.80
C LYS A 63 -0.99 11.41 30.61
N ASN A 64 -1.50 11.34 29.38
CA ASN A 64 -2.90 11.59 29.04
C ASN A 64 -3.77 10.31 29.15
N GLY A 65 -3.23 9.23 29.70
CA GLY A 65 -3.98 8.02 30.06
C GLY A 65 -4.09 6.96 28.96
N LEU A 66 -3.19 6.95 27.97
CA LEU A 66 -3.03 5.80 27.08
C LEU A 66 -2.51 4.61 27.90
N GLN A 67 -3.19 3.47 27.80
CA GLN A 67 -2.73 2.21 28.40
C GLN A 67 -2.08 1.29 27.37
N PRO A 68 -1.18 0.37 27.79
CA PRO A 68 -0.73 -0.73 26.96
C PRO A 68 -1.87 -1.41 26.19
N GLY A 69 -1.76 -1.45 24.86
CA GLY A 69 -2.77 -2.05 23.98
C GLY A 69 -3.86 -1.09 23.51
N ASP A 70 -3.99 0.12 24.07
CA ASP A 70 -4.90 1.16 23.57
C ASP A 70 -4.54 1.58 22.14
N ARG A 71 -5.55 1.92 21.36
CA ARG A 71 -5.37 2.31 19.95
C ARG A 71 -5.30 3.83 19.80
N VAL A 72 -4.40 4.31 18.94
CA VAL A 72 -4.39 5.71 18.48
C VAL A 72 -4.71 5.70 16.99
N LEU A 73 -5.81 6.33 16.61
CA LEU A 73 -6.24 6.45 15.21
C LEU A 73 -5.72 7.77 14.65
N LEU A 74 -4.96 7.71 13.57
CA LEU A 74 -4.50 8.87 12.79
C LEU A 74 -5.30 8.95 11.49
N TYR A 75 -6.13 9.98 11.37
CA TYR A 75 -6.89 10.31 10.17
C TYR A 75 -6.28 11.52 9.48
N SER A 76 -5.26 11.25 8.66
CA SER A 76 -4.47 12.28 7.99
C SER A 76 -3.86 11.74 6.70
N GLY A 77 -3.58 12.64 5.76
CA GLY A 77 -2.64 12.39 4.67
C GLY A 77 -1.19 12.34 5.16
N ASN A 78 -0.26 12.31 4.22
CA ASN A 78 1.17 12.31 4.52
C ASN A 78 1.56 13.64 5.18
N THR A 79 2.33 13.57 6.27
CA THR A 79 2.97 14.72 6.91
C THR A 79 4.33 14.32 7.46
N LEU A 80 5.17 15.30 7.75
CA LEU A 80 6.48 15.07 8.35
C LEU A 80 6.41 14.38 9.73
N PHE A 81 5.33 14.60 10.48
CA PHE A 81 5.09 13.98 11.80
C PHE A 81 4.27 12.69 11.75
N PHE A 82 3.82 12.22 10.58
CA PHE A 82 3.11 10.94 10.49
C PHE A 82 3.96 9.79 11.08
N PRO A 83 5.26 9.64 10.74
CA PRO A 83 6.10 8.61 11.36
C PRO A 83 6.24 8.77 12.87
N VAL A 84 6.22 10.01 13.38
CA VAL A 84 6.26 10.30 14.83
C VAL A 84 5.02 9.77 15.53
N VAL A 85 3.82 9.95 14.96
CA VAL A 85 2.58 9.40 15.53
C VAL A 85 2.59 7.87 15.53
N PHE A 86 3.02 7.28 14.40
CA PHE A 86 3.20 5.84 14.26
C PHE A 86 4.13 5.29 15.36
N MET A 87 5.35 5.81 15.44
CA MET A 87 6.38 5.27 16.30
C MET A 87 6.16 5.61 17.77
N GLY A 88 5.69 6.83 18.08
CA GLY A 88 5.40 7.25 19.44
C GLY A 88 4.25 6.47 20.07
N THR A 89 3.23 6.11 19.29
CA THR A 89 2.16 5.20 19.73
C THR A 89 2.72 3.84 20.13
N ILE A 90 3.59 3.28 19.29
CA ILE A 90 4.20 1.95 19.52
C ILE A 90 5.15 2.00 20.72
N MET A 91 5.97 3.05 20.85
CA MET A 91 6.85 3.28 21.99
C MET A 91 6.09 3.43 23.31
N ALA A 92 4.85 3.92 23.28
CA ALA A 92 3.97 3.99 24.44
C ALA A 92 3.33 2.63 24.81
N GLY A 93 3.58 1.58 24.01
CA GLY A 93 2.91 0.30 24.12
C GLY A 93 1.48 0.29 23.54
N GLY A 94 1.09 1.35 22.83
CA GLY A 94 -0.18 1.43 22.13
C GLY A 94 -0.16 0.70 20.77
N VAL A 95 -1.29 0.78 20.09
CA VAL A 95 -1.52 0.20 18.76
C VAL A 95 -1.88 1.33 17.79
N PHE A 96 -1.07 1.53 16.77
CA PHE A 96 -1.32 2.54 15.75
C PHE A 96 -2.38 2.07 14.74
N SER A 97 -3.26 2.96 14.30
CA SER A 97 -4.11 2.73 13.13
C SER A 97 -4.14 3.97 12.25
N GLY A 98 -3.95 3.80 10.95
CA GLY A 98 -4.11 4.86 9.94
C GLY A 98 -5.48 4.77 9.27
N ALA A 99 -6.15 5.91 9.10
CA ALA A 99 -7.39 6.02 8.33
C ALA A 99 -7.15 6.82 7.04
N ASN A 100 -7.84 6.41 5.97
CA ASN A 100 -7.76 7.10 4.69
C ASN A 100 -8.39 8.49 4.82
N PRO A 101 -7.67 9.60 4.59
CA PRO A 101 -8.16 10.97 4.77
C PRO A 101 -9.32 11.34 3.83
N SER A 102 -9.62 10.51 2.84
CA SER A 102 -10.76 10.68 1.93
C SER A 102 -12.06 10.04 2.44
N TYR A 103 -12.04 9.34 3.58
CA TYR A 103 -13.26 8.79 4.15
C TYR A 103 -14.26 9.88 4.48
N VAL A 104 -15.54 9.55 4.30
CA VAL A 104 -16.65 10.35 4.84
C VAL A 104 -16.92 9.98 6.31
N ALA A 105 -17.72 10.79 7.02
CA ALA A 105 -17.93 10.65 8.47
C ALA A 105 -18.38 9.25 8.88
N ARG A 106 -19.32 8.63 8.14
CA ARG A 106 -19.78 7.25 8.42
C ARG A 106 -18.66 6.18 8.31
N GLU A 107 -17.73 6.36 7.38
CA GLU A 107 -16.63 5.41 7.15
C GLU A 107 -15.57 5.56 8.24
N LEU A 108 -15.26 6.81 8.61
CA LEU A 108 -14.40 7.11 9.74
C LEU A 108 -15.01 6.63 11.06
N ALA A 109 -16.30 6.86 11.30
CA ALA A 109 -17.02 6.41 12.48
C ALA A 109 -16.97 4.88 12.63
N TYR A 110 -17.14 4.15 11.53
CA TYR A 110 -16.97 2.70 11.52
C TYR A 110 -15.56 2.28 11.99
N GLN A 111 -14.49 2.82 11.40
CA GLN A 111 -13.12 2.46 11.80
C GLN A 111 -12.80 2.92 13.22
N LEU A 112 -13.24 4.12 13.62
CA LEU A 112 -13.04 4.67 14.96
C LEU A 112 -13.70 3.80 16.03
N SER A 113 -14.92 3.32 15.76
CA SER A 113 -15.63 2.39 16.63
C SER A 113 -14.99 1.00 16.65
N ASP A 114 -14.69 0.42 15.49
CA ASP A 114 -14.19 -0.97 15.38
C ASP A 114 -12.77 -1.11 15.98
N THR A 115 -11.90 -0.11 15.77
CA THR A 115 -10.59 -0.05 16.44
C THR A 115 -10.71 0.10 17.96
N GLY A 116 -11.81 0.66 18.46
CA GLY A 116 -11.95 1.09 19.84
C GLY A 116 -10.85 2.08 20.22
N ALA A 117 -10.56 3.06 19.36
CA ALA A 117 -9.47 4.01 19.59
C ALA A 117 -9.63 4.76 20.93
N ARG A 118 -8.52 5.02 21.59
CA ARG A 118 -8.46 5.89 22.78
C ARG A 118 -8.31 7.35 22.37
N PHE A 119 -7.59 7.63 21.29
CA PHE A 119 -7.38 8.97 20.75
C PHE A 119 -7.63 8.97 19.24
N LEU A 120 -8.26 10.04 18.76
CA LEU A 120 -8.35 10.38 17.34
C LEU A 120 -7.47 11.61 17.09
N ILE A 121 -6.41 11.43 16.33
CA ILE A 121 -5.58 12.52 15.81
C ILE A 121 -6.02 12.74 14.35
N THR A 122 -6.49 13.93 14.01
CA THR A 122 -7.09 14.22 12.70
C THR A 122 -6.46 15.43 12.05
N SER A 123 -6.23 15.40 10.73
CA SER A 123 -5.79 16.58 10.00
C SER A 123 -6.78 17.75 10.15
N ASP A 124 -6.26 18.97 10.12
CA ASP A 124 -7.10 20.20 10.10
C ASP A 124 -8.10 20.17 8.92
N ALA A 125 -7.63 19.76 7.74
CA ALA A 125 -8.45 19.65 6.53
C ALA A 125 -9.62 18.65 6.64
N SER A 126 -9.55 17.70 7.59
CA SER A 126 -10.59 16.68 7.78
C SER A 126 -11.27 16.78 9.16
N LEU A 127 -11.10 17.91 9.85
CA LEU A 127 -11.58 18.11 11.22
C LEU A 127 -13.11 18.04 11.31
N ASP A 128 -13.84 18.60 10.34
CA ASP A 128 -15.31 18.56 10.34
C ASP A 128 -15.84 17.14 10.24
N THR A 129 -15.31 16.36 9.30
CA THR A 129 -15.62 14.93 9.15
C THR A 129 -15.33 14.16 10.44
N SER A 130 -14.24 14.49 11.13
CA SER A 130 -13.86 13.86 12.40
C SER A 130 -14.80 14.21 13.54
N ILE A 131 -15.25 15.46 13.64
CA ILE A 131 -16.23 15.89 14.64
C ILE A 131 -17.56 15.17 14.39
N GLU A 132 -18.05 15.17 13.16
CA GLU A 132 -19.29 14.48 12.78
C GLU A 132 -19.20 12.97 13.09
N ALA A 133 -18.09 12.32 12.70
CA ALA A 133 -17.86 10.91 12.98
C ALA A 133 -17.82 10.62 14.48
N ALA A 134 -17.09 11.44 15.26
CA ALA A 134 -16.97 11.29 16.70
C ALA A 134 -18.34 11.45 17.40
N GLU A 135 -19.12 12.49 17.05
CA GLU A 135 -20.45 12.74 17.60
C GLU A 135 -21.40 11.58 17.29
N SER A 136 -21.37 11.05 16.06
CA SER A 136 -22.26 9.95 15.62
C SER A 136 -22.12 8.65 16.44
N ILE A 137 -20.98 8.46 17.12
CA ILE A 137 -20.71 7.29 17.97
C ILE A 137 -20.46 7.67 19.44
N SER A 138 -20.79 8.90 19.84
CA SER A 138 -20.54 9.42 21.20
C SER A 138 -19.07 9.34 21.65
N PHE A 139 -18.12 9.50 20.72
CA PHE A 139 -16.70 9.53 21.03
C PHE A 139 -16.35 10.83 21.76
N PRO A 140 -15.59 10.79 22.89
CA PRO A 140 -15.32 11.99 23.68
C PRO A 140 -14.53 13.05 22.90
N LYS A 141 -15.10 14.25 22.75
CA LYS A 141 -14.44 15.40 22.09
C LYS A 141 -13.06 15.72 22.68
N SER A 142 -12.84 15.49 23.98
CA SER A 142 -11.55 15.68 24.66
C SER A 142 -10.43 14.73 24.19
N ARG A 143 -10.79 13.66 23.47
CA ARG A 143 -9.88 12.66 22.87
C ARG A 143 -9.70 12.84 21.37
N VAL A 144 -10.32 13.87 20.78
CA VAL A 144 -10.07 14.31 19.41
C VAL A 144 -9.02 15.41 19.46
N LEU A 145 -7.99 15.33 18.61
CA LEU A 145 -6.92 16.30 18.54
C LEU A 145 -6.63 16.70 17.10
N VAL A 146 -6.44 18.00 16.87
CA VAL A 146 -6.11 18.52 15.53
C VAL A 146 -4.61 18.38 15.25
N PHE A 147 -4.33 17.73 14.12
CA PHE A 147 -3.01 17.48 13.56
C PHE A 147 -2.80 18.50 12.44
N ASP A 148 -1.89 19.44 12.64
CA ASP A 148 -1.53 20.37 11.59
C ASP A 148 -0.74 19.67 10.47
N ASN A 149 -0.39 20.42 9.43
CA ASN A 149 0.43 19.91 8.32
C ASN A 149 1.89 19.57 8.73
N GLY A 150 2.24 19.75 10.00
CA GLY A 150 3.54 19.55 10.61
C GLY A 150 4.35 20.84 10.74
N LYS A 151 4.11 21.84 9.87
CA LYS A 151 4.88 23.09 9.84
C LYS A 151 4.56 23.97 11.05
N ASP A 152 3.29 24.03 11.45
CA ASP A 152 2.88 24.78 12.63
C ASP A 152 3.41 24.13 13.91
N THR A 153 3.47 22.79 13.97
CA THR A 153 4.17 22.10 15.06
C THR A 153 5.65 22.47 15.11
N PHE A 154 6.35 22.47 13.97
CA PHE A 154 7.77 22.85 13.90
C PHE A 154 8.01 24.29 14.36
N ASP A 155 7.12 25.20 13.98
CA ASP A 155 7.21 26.63 14.29
C ASP A 155 6.70 26.98 15.70
N GLY A 156 6.19 26.02 16.48
CA GLY A 156 5.57 26.29 17.78
C GLY A 156 4.27 27.09 17.69
N LYS A 157 3.56 26.99 16.55
CA LYS A 157 2.32 27.71 16.22
C LYS A 157 1.08 26.83 16.20
N ALA A 158 1.22 25.52 16.45
CA ALA A 158 0.10 24.61 16.55
C ALA A 158 -0.89 25.13 17.61
N LYS A 159 -2.17 25.20 17.25
CA LYS A 159 -3.22 25.82 18.07
C LYS A 159 -4.52 25.05 17.95
N ALA A 160 -5.43 25.33 18.89
CA ALA A 160 -6.77 24.78 18.83
C ALA A 160 -7.55 25.29 17.61
N VAL A 161 -8.36 24.41 17.01
CA VAL A 161 -9.26 24.73 15.89
C VAL A 161 -10.66 24.23 16.25
N LYS A 162 -11.70 25.06 16.11
CA LYS A 162 -13.09 24.70 16.48
C LYS A 162 -13.23 24.11 17.90
N SER A 163 -12.47 24.67 18.84
CA SER A 163 -12.37 24.22 20.24
C SER A 163 -11.86 22.77 20.40
N ILE A 164 -11.23 22.20 19.37
CA ILE A 164 -10.46 20.97 19.42
C ILE A 164 -9.01 21.33 19.68
N ARG A 165 -8.41 20.73 20.70
CA ARG A 165 -7.02 21.00 21.11
C ARG A 165 -6.01 20.46 20.10
N PRO A 166 -4.84 21.10 19.93
CA PRO A 166 -3.81 20.60 19.02
C PRO A 166 -3.20 19.30 19.56
N TRP A 167 -2.74 18.44 18.65
CA TRP A 167 -2.06 17.20 19.01
C TRP A 167 -0.77 17.44 19.81
N THR A 168 -0.17 18.63 19.69
CA THR A 168 1.01 19.05 20.45
C THR A 168 0.78 19.04 21.96
N ASP A 169 -0.47 19.07 22.43
CA ASP A 169 -0.82 18.87 23.84
C ASP A 169 -0.48 17.45 24.35
N LEU A 170 -0.27 16.50 23.44
CA LEU A 170 0.22 15.15 23.75
C LEU A 170 1.74 15.03 23.62
N ILE A 171 2.44 16.10 23.32
CA ILE A 171 3.90 16.08 23.18
C ILE A 171 4.52 16.54 24.49
N ALA A 172 5.22 15.63 25.17
CA ALA A 172 5.99 15.94 26.36
C ALA A 172 7.14 16.91 26.07
N SER A 173 7.74 17.50 27.11
CA SER A 173 8.92 18.36 26.95
C SER A 173 10.11 17.58 26.36
N PRO A 174 11.11 18.25 25.76
CA PRO A 174 12.33 17.59 25.30
C PRO A 174 13.01 16.75 26.39
N SER A 175 13.10 17.28 27.63
CA SER A 175 13.72 16.56 28.75
C SER A 175 12.92 15.33 29.20
N GLU A 176 11.58 15.42 29.22
CA GLU A 176 10.72 14.25 29.46
C GLU A 176 10.93 13.18 28.36
N GLY A 177 11.05 13.59 27.10
CA GLY A 177 11.33 12.69 25.98
C GLY A 177 12.73 12.07 26.01
N GLU A 178 13.76 12.81 26.40
CA GLU A 178 15.11 12.30 26.59
C GLU A 178 15.16 11.26 27.71
N ALA A 179 14.45 11.51 28.81
CA ALA A 179 14.34 10.60 29.96
C ALA A 179 13.49 9.35 29.67
N TYR A 180 12.49 9.44 28.78
CA TYR A 180 11.60 8.32 28.45
C TYR A 180 12.37 7.09 27.92
N ARG A 181 11.93 5.90 28.32
CA ARG A 181 12.43 4.61 27.80
C ARG A 181 11.23 3.78 27.38
N TRP A 182 11.23 3.30 26.13
CA TRP A 182 10.19 2.39 25.68
C TRP A 182 10.47 0.96 26.17
N PRO A 183 9.46 0.09 26.27
CA PRO A 183 9.67 -1.31 26.59
C PRO A 183 10.58 -1.99 25.56
N THR A 184 11.75 -2.47 25.98
CA THR A 184 12.62 -3.30 25.13
C THR A 184 12.11 -4.73 25.16
N LEU A 185 11.64 -5.24 24.01
CA LEU A 185 11.12 -6.61 23.90
C LEU A 185 12.07 -7.47 23.10
N THR A 186 12.42 -8.64 23.63
CA THR A 186 13.33 -9.59 22.96
C THR A 186 12.79 -11.02 22.94
N SER A 187 11.79 -11.35 23.76
CA SER A 187 11.21 -12.69 23.74
C SER A 187 10.30 -12.86 22.50
N PRO A 188 10.32 -14.03 21.84
CA PRO A 188 9.43 -14.28 20.70
C PRO A 188 7.94 -14.12 21.02
N ALA A 189 7.52 -14.35 22.26
CA ALA A 189 6.14 -14.15 22.70
C ALA A 189 5.77 -12.66 22.75
N ASP A 190 6.62 -11.84 23.35
CA ASP A 190 6.38 -10.39 23.45
C ASP A 190 6.43 -9.71 22.08
N LEU A 191 7.28 -10.19 21.17
CA LEU A 191 7.39 -9.66 19.81
C LEU A 191 6.16 -9.94 18.94
N LYS A 192 5.26 -10.85 19.36
CA LYS A 192 3.94 -11.05 18.74
C LYS A 192 2.89 -10.07 19.22
N ARG A 193 3.22 -9.16 20.15
CA ARG A 193 2.32 -8.09 20.59
C ARG A 193 1.84 -7.27 19.39
N LEU A 194 0.52 -7.04 19.33
CA LEU A 194 -0.12 -6.17 18.36
C LEU A 194 0.40 -4.74 18.51
N ILE A 195 0.82 -4.13 17.40
CA ILE A 195 1.29 -2.74 17.35
C ILE A 195 0.61 -1.91 16.28
N VAL A 196 -0.02 -2.54 15.29
CA VAL A 196 -0.66 -1.85 14.17
C VAL A 196 -1.95 -2.55 13.77
N LEU A 197 -2.99 -1.74 13.51
CA LEU A 197 -4.22 -2.12 12.84
C LEU A 197 -4.36 -1.37 11.52
N ASN A 198 -4.02 -2.03 10.41
CA ASN A 198 -4.22 -1.49 9.07
C ASN A 198 -5.55 -2.01 8.51
N TYR A 199 -6.44 -1.12 8.07
CA TYR A 199 -7.75 -1.53 7.57
C TYR A 199 -7.68 -1.91 6.10
N SER A 200 -8.06 -3.15 5.80
CA SER A 200 -8.16 -3.68 4.44
C SER A 200 -9.61 -4.00 4.11
N SER A 201 -10.08 -3.55 2.94
CA SER A 201 -11.41 -3.89 2.40
C SER A 201 -11.55 -5.39 2.05
N GLY A 202 -10.44 -6.14 2.02
CA GLY A 202 -10.42 -7.59 1.80
C GLY A 202 -11.20 -8.06 0.57
N THR A 203 -11.58 -9.34 0.60
CA THR A 203 -12.46 -9.97 -0.40
C THR A 203 -13.95 -9.67 -0.14
N THR A 204 -14.34 -9.45 1.12
CA THR A 204 -15.74 -9.38 1.60
C THR A 204 -16.40 -7.99 1.57
N GLY A 205 -15.65 -6.91 1.34
CA GLY A 205 -16.18 -5.57 1.06
C GLY A 205 -16.29 -4.62 2.25
N VAL A 206 -16.39 -5.12 3.48
CA VAL A 206 -16.31 -4.29 4.70
C VAL A 206 -14.84 -4.25 5.18
N PRO A 207 -14.28 -3.06 5.48
CA PRO A 207 -12.91 -2.96 6.00
C PRO A 207 -12.71 -3.74 7.30
N LYS A 208 -11.64 -4.54 7.36
CA LYS A 208 -11.22 -5.33 8.53
C LYS A 208 -9.87 -4.83 9.03
N GLY A 209 -9.73 -4.65 10.34
CA GLY A 209 -8.44 -4.31 10.96
C GLY A 209 -7.49 -5.50 10.92
N VAL A 210 -6.41 -5.40 10.16
CA VAL A 210 -5.36 -6.42 10.07
C VAL A 210 -4.40 -6.25 11.25
N MET A 211 -4.24 -7.29 12.05
CA MET A 211 -3.39 -7.29 13.25
C MET A 211 -1.93 -7.56 12.89
N ILE A 212 -1.07 -6.55 13.05
CA ILE A 212 0.37 -6.65 12.76
C ILE A 212 1.19 -6.45 14.04
N SER A 213 2.16 -7.34 14.25
CA SER A 213 3.06 -7.35 15.41
C SER A 213 4.43 -6.70 15.16
N HIS A 214 5.21 -6.51 16.23
CA HIS A 214 6.62 -6.12 16.10
C HIS A 214 7.39 -7.08 15.20
N ARG A 215 7.26 -8.40 15.44
CA ARG A 215 7.95 -9.43 14.66
C ARG A 215 7.61 -9.33 13.18
N ASN A 216 6.35 -9.05 12.84
CA ASN A 216 5.93 -8.95 11.44
C ASN A 216 6.60 -7.76 10.71
N TYR A 217 6.65 -6.58 11.35
CA TYR A 217 7.30 -5.39 10.78
C TYR A 217 8.82 -5.56 10.62
N VAL A 218 9.47 -6.09 11.66
CA VAL A 218 10.92 -6.35 11.65
C VAL A 218 11.24 -7.38 10.57
N ALA A 219 10.47 -8.48 10.50
CA ALA A 219 10.62 -9.49 9.45
C ALA A 219 10.51 -8.88 8.05
N ASN A 220 9.46 -8.09 7.79
CA ASN A 220 9.24 -7.56 6.45
C ASN A 220 10.28 -6.52 6.00
N SER A 221 10.77 -5.72 6.94
CA SER A 221 11.88 -4.79 6.70
C SER A 221 13.19 -5.54 6.45
N VAL A 222 13.50 -6.57 7.25
CA VAL A 222 14.70 -7.41 7.06
C VAL A 222 14.66 -8.13 5.72
N GLN A 223 13.54 -8.73 5.35
CA GLN A 223 13.33 -9.39 4.07
C GLN A 223 13.62 -8.46 2.88
N THR A 224 13.04 -7.25 2.91
CA THR A 224 13.22 -6.26 1.84
C THR A 224 14.66 -5.76 1.79
N ASN A 225 15.26 -5.49 2.95
CA ASN A 225 16.65 -5.04 3.08
C ASN A 225 17.63 -6.11 2.60
N PHE A 226 17.38 -7.38 2.93
CA PHE A 226 18.20 -8.51 2.48
C PHE A 226 18.30 -8.53 0.96
N ILE A 227 17.16 -8.47 0.26
CA ILE A 227 17.13 -8.48 -1.20
C ILE A 227 17.87 -7.26 -1.77
N SER A 228 17.66 -6.05 -1.23
CA SER A 228 18.39 -4.86 -1.66
C SER A 228 19.91 -4.98 -1.43
N ASN A 229 20.34 -5.67 -0.37
CA ASN A 229 21.74 -5.87 -0.04
C ASN A 229 22.45 -6.93 -0.90
N LEU A 230 21.71 -7.68 -1.72
CA LEU A 230 22.31 -8.57 -2.72
C LEU A 230 22.91 -7.79 -3.92
N ASN A 231 22.61 -6.50 -4.05
CA ASN A 231 23.20 -5.66 -5.09
C ASN A 231 24.71 -5.49 -4.83
N PRO A 232 25.61 -5.89 -5.75
CA PRO A 232 27.06 -5.72 -5.57
C PRO A 232 27.49 -4.26 -5.31
N ASN A 233 26.71 -3.29 -5.80
CA ASN A 233 26.98 -1.85 -5.64
C ASN A 233 26.26 -1.22 -4.44
N VAL A 234 25.65 -2.01 -3.55
CA VAL A 234 24.76 -1.52 -2.48
C VAL A 234 25.40 -0.42 -1.62
N GLU A 235 26.69 -0.49 -1.32
CA GLU A 235 27.35 0.54 -0.50
C GLU A 235 27.43 1.89 -1.21
N ALA A 236 27.74 1.88 -2.51
CA ALA A 236 27.80 3.09 -3.33
C ALA A 236 26.40 3.66 -3.55
N ASP A 237 25.42 2.79 -3.83
CA ASP A 237 24.03 3.17 -4.06
C ASP A 237 23.40 3.73 -2.78
N ARG A 238 23.64 3.11 -1.62
CA ARG A 238 23.13 3.58 -0.32
C ARG A 238 23.61 4.99 0.01
N LYS A 239 24.84 5.37 -0.36
CA LYS A 239 25.38 6.72 -0.13
C LYS A 239 24.66 7.80 -0.96
N LYS A 240 24.11 7.41 -2.12
CA LYS A 240 23.40 8.30 -3.03
C LYS A 240 21.89 8.21 -2.89
N ALA A 241 21.39 7.19 -2.20
CA ALA A 241 19.97 6.87 -2.13
C ALA A 241 19.15 8.08 -1.64
N GLN A 242 18.16 8.46 -2.43
CA GLN A 242 17.18 9.49 -2.10
C GLN A 242 15.81 8.97 -2.51
N MET A 243 14.85 9.00 -1.58
CA MET A 243 13.49 8.52 -1.82
C MET A 243 12.47 9.65 -1.76
N LEU A 244 11.36 9.47 -2.47
CA LEU A 244 10.22 10.38 -2.44
C LEU A 244 8.97 9.62 -1.97
N CYS A 245 8.42 10.06 -0.85
CA CYS A 245 7.21 9.52 -0.24
C CYS A 245 5.97 10.27 -0.74
N PHE A 246 5.41 9.78 -1.83
CA PHE A 246 4.05 10.14 -2.26
C PHE A 246 3.03 9.02 -2.01
N LEU A 247 3.50 7.82 -1.66
CA LEU A 247 2.60 6.73 -1.29
C LEU A 247 1.93 7.02 0.05
N PRO A 248 0.64 6.70 0.22
CA PRO A 248 -0.05 7.05 1.46
C PRO A 248 0.47 6.25 2.66
N MET A 249 0.93 6.95 3.69
CA MET A 249 1.49 6.34 4.91
C MET A 249 0.42 5.73 5.83
N TYR A 250 -0.87 6.03 5.64
CA TYR A 250 -1.97 5.31 6.32
C TYR A 250 -2.22 3.91 5.75
N HIS A 251 -1.60 3.59 4.61
CA HIS A 251 -1.68 2.28 3.97
C HIS A 251 -0.36 1.52 4.15
N ALA A 252 -0.44 0.19 4.26
CA ALA A 252 0.68 -0.69 4.56
C ALA A 252 1.94 -0.45 3.70
N TYR A 253 1.77 -0.16 2.41
CA TYR A 253 2.90 0.09 1.50
C TYR A 253 3.69 1.34 1.88
N GLY A 254 3.02 2.50 1.99
CA GLY A 254 3.68 3.74 2.42
C GLY A 254 4.16 3.66 3.86
N GLN A 255 3.37 3.05 4.75
CA GLN A 255 3.69 2.91 6.17
C GLN A 255 4.99 2.13 6.38
N THR A 256 5.09 0.92 5.81
CA THR A 256 6.24 0.04 6.01
C THR A 256 7.51 0.65 5.44
N TYR A 257 7.46 1.18 4.21
CA TYR A 257 8.65 1.75 3.59
C TYR A 257 9.10 3.04 4.29
N PHE A 258 8.20 4.00 4.52
CA PHE A 258 8.61 5.35 4.93
C PHE A 258 8.60 5.59 6.45
N CYS A 259 7.87 4.77 7.24
CA CYS A 259 7.92 4.86 8.70
C CYS A 259 8.92 3.90 9.34
N CYS A 260 9.36 2.85 8.61
CA CYS A 260 10.23 1.80 9.15
C CYS A 260 11.46 1.51 8.27
N THR A 261 11.27 1.05 7.03
CA THR A 261 12.37 0.51 6.22
C THR A 261 13.39 1.58 5.81
N ALA A 262 12.96 2.70 5.24
CA ALA A 262 13.87 3.80 4.87
C ALA A 262 14.57 4.39 6.10
N PRO A 263 13.86 4.68 7.21
CA PRO A 263 14.51 5.08 8.46
C PRO A 263 15.54 4.09 8.99
N SER A 264 15.25 2.78 8.98
CA SER A 264 16.21 1.74 9.43
C SER A 264 17.47 1.64 8.56
N ARG A 265 17.42 2.18 7.34
CA ARG A 265 18.54 2.26 6.39
C ARG A 265 19.20 3.64 6.37
N GLU A 266 18.67 4.59 7.13
CA GLU A 266 19.02 6.02 7.08
C GLU A 266 18.94 6.62 5.67
N VAL A 267 17.96 6.20 4.86
CA VAL A 267 17.74 6.75 3.50
C VAL A 267 16.86 7.99 3.57
N PRO A 268 17.36 9.18 3.15
CA PRO A 268 16.57 10.39 3.12
C PRO A 268 15.30 10.24 2.27
N SER A 269 14.18 10.65 2.85
CA SER A 269 12.83 10.51 2.29
C SER A 269 12.12 11.87 2.31
N TYR A 270 11.87 12.41 1.13
CA TYR A 270 11.09 13.64 0.95
C TYR A 270 9.60 13.30 1.00
N ILE A 271 8.88 13.87 1.94
CA ILE A 271 7.47 13.62 2.18
C ILE A 271 6.65 14.60 1.36
N MET A 272 5.88 14.06 0.41
CA MET A 272 4.90 14.79 -0.37
C MET A 272 3.53 14.67 0.33
N PRO A 273 2.97 15.75 0.89
CA PRO A 273 1.74 15.66 1.68
C PRO A 273 0.52 15.20 0.87
N LYS A 274 0.46 15.66 -0.38
CA LYS A 274 -0.57 15.33 -1.36
C LYS A 274 0.10 15.07 -2.70
N PHE A 275 -0.28 13.99 -3.37
CA PHE A 275 0.23 13.67 -4.68
C PHE A 275 -0.05 14.80 -5.69
N ASP A 276 1.01 15.24 -6.36
CA ASP A 276 0.97 16.14 -7.50
C ASP A 276 2.03 15.68 -8.51
N PHE A 277 1.62 15.46 -9.75
CA PHE A 277 2.48 14.88 -10.78
C PHE A 277 3.59 15.84 -11.24
N LEU A 278 3.34 17.14 -11.31
CA LEU A 278 4.38 18.10 -11.70
C LEU A 278 5.38 18.28 -10.56
N LYS A 279 4.91 18.35 -9.31
CA LYS A 279 5.79 18.35 -8.14
C LYS A 279 6.61 17.07 -8.05
N LEU A 280 6.04 15.90 -8.36
CA LEU A 280 6.78 14.64 -8.45
C LEU A 280 8.00 14.78 -9.37
N LEU A 281 7.81 15.28 -10.59
CA LEU A 281 8.89 15.49 -11.55
C LEU A 281 9.92 16.52 -11.06
N GLN A 282 9.44 17.66 -10.54
CA GLN A 282 10.29 18.71 -9.96
C GLN A 282 11.14 18.20 -8.81
N TYR A 283 10.59 17.34 -7.94
CA TYR A 283 11.31 16.78 -6.80
C TYR A 283 12.29 15.70 -7.22
N ILE A 284 11.95 14.87 -8.22
CA ILE A 284 12.91 13.90 -8.78
C ILE A 284 14.14 14.66 -9.30
N GLU A 285 13.91 15.73 -10.07
CA GLU A 285 14.98 16.58 -10.57
C GLU A 285 15.73 17.30 -9.44
N ARG A 286 15.04 18.08 -8.61
CA ARG A 286 15.68 18.90 -7.57
C ARG A 286 16.46 18.08 -6.56
N TYR A 287 15.90 16.95 -6.11
CA TYR A 287 16.48 16.15 -5.02
C TYR A 287 17.23 14.91 -5.49
N ARG A 288 17.36 14.73 -6.81
CA ARG A 288 18.10 13.61 -7.42
C ARG A 288 17.61 12.26 -6.89
N ILE A 289 16.29 12.07 -6.88
CA ILE A 289 15.65 10.84 -6.40
C ILE A 289 16.21 9.64 -7.19
N THR A 290 16.62 8.59 -6.47
CA THR A 290 17.29 7.40 -7.04
C THR A 290 16.34 6.24 -7.25
N ASP A 291 15.38 6.08 -6.34
CA ASP A 291 14.49 4.92 -6.29
C ASP A 291 13.03 5.35 -6.34
N LEU A 292 12.33 4.92 -7.38
CA LEU A 292 10.89 5.14 -7.54
C LEU A 292 10.11 3.95 -7.00
N THR A 293 9.31 4.19 -5.94
CA THR A 293 8.38 3.21 -5.38
C THR A 293 6.97 3.50 -5.91
N LEU A 294 6.62 2.91 -7.05
CA LEU A 294 5.48 3.29 -7.87
C LEU A 294 4.23 2.43 -7.61
N VAL A 295 3.10 2.98 -8.04
CA VAL A 295 1.86 2.24 -8.33
C VAL A 295 1.51 2.42 -9.82
N PRO A 296 0.74 1.50 -10.44
CA PRO A 296 0.53 1.51 -11.89
C PRO A 296 0.05 2.83 -12.47
N PRO A 297 -0.90 3.57 -11.87
CA PRO A 297 -1.32 4.86 -12.43
C PRO A 297 -0.19 5.89 -12.56
N ILE A 298 0.76 5.88 -11.61
CA ILE A 298 1.90 6.81 -11.63
C ILE A 298 2.94 6.34 -12.65
N ALA A 299 3.20 5.03 -12.74
CA ALA A 299 4.08 4.48 -13.77
C ALA A 299 3.57 4.78 -15.19
N VAL A 300 2.27 4.60 -15.43
CA VAL A 300 1.61 4.95 -16.70
C VAL A 300 1.69 6.45 -16.95
N ALA A 301 1.48 7.29 -15.93
CA ALA A 301 1.60 8.73 -16.09
C ALA A 301 3.02 9.17 -16.46
N LEU A 302 4.06 8.62 -15.81
CA LEU A 302 5.46 8.88 -16.17
C LEU A 302 5.80 8.41 -17.59
N ALA A 303 5.26 7.26 -18.01
CA ALA A 303 5.46 6.72 -19.35
C ALA A 303 4.84 7.63 -20.43
N LYS A 304 3.55 7.96 -20.28
CA LYS A 304 2.69 8.48 -21.35
C LYS A 304 2.51 10.01 -21.34
N ARG A 305 2.79 10.72 -20.23
CA ARG A 305 2.58 12.17 -20.15
C ARG A 305 3.78 12.95 -20.69
N PRO A 306 3.59 13.90 -21.63
CA PRO A 306 4.69 14.65 -22.24
C PRO A 306 5.45 15.52 -21.22
N GLU A 307 4.83 15.91 -20.12
CA GLU A 307 5.48 16.68 -19.05
C GLU A 307 6.66 15.92 -18.43
N ALA A 308 6.61 14.58 -18.37
CA ALA A 308 7.70 13.79 -17.81
C ALA A 308 9.01 13.95 -18.60
N ARG A 309 8.93 14.21 -19.91
CA ARG A 309 10.08 14.44 -20.78
C ARG A 309 10.70 15.85 -20.64
N LYS A 310 10.11 16.73 -19.82
CA LYS A 310 10.57 18.10 -19.61
C LYS A 310 11.48 18.28 -18.40
N PHE A 311 11.68 17.22 -17.61
CA PHE A 311 12.48 17.23 -16.38
C PHE A 311 13.63 16.25 -16.47
N ASP A 312 14.73 16.55 -15.80
CA ASP A 312 15.86 15.64 -15.68
C ASP A 312 15.60 14.55 -14.63
N LEU A 313 15.28 13.35 -15.12
CA LEU A 313 15.03 12.15 -14.31
C LEU A 313 16.25 11.22 -14.25
N SER A 314 17.43 11.66 -14.72
CA SER A 314 18.62 10.80 -14.90
C SER A 314 19.20 10.21 -13.61
N SER A 315 18.84 10.78 -12.44
CA SER A 315 19.27 10.27 -11.13
C SER A 315 18.64 8.93 -10.76
N VAL A 316 17.52 8.56 -11.40
CA VAL A 316 16.80 7.31 -11.11
C VAL A 316 17.61 6.13 -11.63
N THR A 317 17.87 5.18 -10.75
CA THR A 317 18.57 3.91 -11.03
C THR A 317 17.72 2.70 -10.65
N GLY A 318 16.68 2.88 -9.85
CA GLY A 318 15.75 1.83 -9.44
C GLY A 318 14.29 2.26 -9.60
N ALA A 319 13.46 1.34 -10.11
CA ALA A 319 12.01 1.52 -10.16
C ALA A 319 11.30 0.22 -9.80
N GLY A 320 10.49 0.27 -8.74
CA GLY A 320 9.60 -0.81 -8.34
C GLY A 320 8.14 -0.41 -8.53
N CYS A 321 7.26 -1.35 -8.88
CA CYS A 321 5.82 -1.12 -8.98
C CYS A 321 5.05 -2.21 -8.20
N GLY A 322 3.99 -1.83 -7.51
CA GLY A 322 3.17 -2.78 -6.75
C GLY A 322 1.72 -2.34 -6.60
N ALA A 323 0.98 -3.01 -5.71
CA ALA A 323 -0.44 -2.80 -5.39
C ALA A 323 -1.46 -3.21 -6.47
N ALA A 324 -1.11 -3.15 -7.75
CA ALA A 324 -1.93 -3.62 -8.85
C ALA A 324 -1.06 -4.07 -10.05
N PRO A 325 -1.60 -4.90 -10.96
CA PRO A 325 -0.89 -5.31 -12.17
C PRO A 325 -0.51 -4.11 -13.05
N LEU A 326 0.69 -4.15 -13.65
CA LEU A 326 1.13 -3.21 -14.68
C LEU A 326 1.46 -3.98 -15.97
N GLY A 327 0.97 -3.45 -17.10
CA GLY A 327 1.22 -4.02 -18.42
C GLY A 327 2.66 -3.83 -18.91
N ASN A 328 3.08 -4.68 -19.86
CA ASN A 328 4.42 -4.64 -20.42
C ASN A 328 4.69 -3.37 -21.25
N GLU A 329 3.73 -2.89 -22.04
CA GLU A 329 3.91 -1.70 -22.88
C GLU A 329 4.20 -0.45 -22.03
N PRO A 330 3.36 -0.05 -21.04
CA PRO A 330 3.69 1.07 -20.16
C PRO A 330 5.02 0.90 -19.40
N SER A 331 5.40 -0.34 -19.07
CA SER A 331 6.66 -0.62 -18.39
C SER A 331 7.86 -0.31 -19.29
N ARG A 332 7.85 -0.81 -20.53
CA ARG A 332 8.91 -0.55 -21.52
C ARG A 332 8.96 0.92 -21.94
N GLU A 333 7.80 1.56 -22.08
CA GLU A 333 7.72 2.99 -22.38
C GLU A 333 8.32 3.82 -21.24
N LEU A 334 8.09 3.44 -19.98
CA LEU A 334 8.72 4.08 -18.84
C LEU A 334 10.24 3.85 -18.83
N GLU A 335 10.70 2.61 -19.00
CA GLU A 335 12.13 2.28 -19.05
C GLU A 335 12.86 3.04 -20.16
N SER A 336 12.20 3.34 -21.29
CA SER A 336 12.78 4.08 -22.40
C SER A 336 13.13 5.55 -22.09
N MET A 337 12.74 6.06 -20.92
CA MET A 337 13.17 7.38 -20.46
C MET A 337 14.65 7.45 -20.09
N TRP A 338 15.30 6.30 -19.90
CA TRP A 338 16.70 6.21 -19.50
C TRP A 338 17.54 5.46 -20.56
N PRO A 339 18.87 5.64 -20.55
CA PRO A 339 19.77 4.77 -21.29
C PRO A 339 19.45 3.29 -21.08
N SER A 340 19.55 2.50 -22.16
CA SER A 340 19.24 1.08 -22.14
C SER A 340 20.00 0.36 -21.02
N GLY A 341 19.25 -0.32 -20.15
CA GLY A 341 19.79 -1.09 -19.02
C GLY A 341 20.02 -0.28 -17.74
N GLN A 342 19.82 1.04 -17.73
CA GLN A 342 19.94 1.84 -16.50
C GLN A 342 18.79 1.59 -15.53
N VAL A 343 17.55 1.56 -16.02
CA VAL A 343 16.35 1.31 -15.21
C VAL A 343 15.62 0.10 -15.78
N ASN A 344 15.28 -0.85 -14.92
CA ASN A 344 14.36 -1.94 -15.22
C ASN A 344 13.23 -1.93 -14.19
N LEU A 345 11.99 -1.76 -14.67
CA LEU A 345 10.81 -1.65 -13.84
C LEU A 345 10.39 -3.04 -13.35
N LYS A 346 10.56 -3.26 -12.05
CA LYS A 346 10.30 -4.54 -11.40
C LYS A 346 8.98 -4.50 -10.65
N GLN A 347 8.11 -5.47 -10.89
CA GLN A 347 6.85 -5.59 -10.14
C GLN A 347 7.04 -6.45 -8.90
N GLY A 348 6.45 -6.07 -7.78
CA GLY A 348 6.38 -6.88 -6.56
C GLY A 348 4.94 -7.11 -6.15
N TRP A 349 4.71 -8.15 -5.34
CA TRP A 349 3.40 -8.43 -4.77
C TRP A 349 3.44 -8.48 -3.25
N GLY A 350 2.33 -8.02 -2.68
CA GLY A 350 2.00 -8.22 -1.29
C GLY A 350 0.64 -7.63 -0.98
N MET A 351 0.27 -7.70 0.29
CA MET A 351 -1.02 -7.31 0.82
C MET A 351 -0.85 -6.83 2.26
N THR A 352 -1.89 -6.23 2.82
CA THR A 352 -1.87 -5.77 4.23
C THR A 352 -1.64 -6.95 5.18
N GLU A 353 -2.23 -8.11 4.89
CA GLU A 353 -2.16 -9.34 5.67
C GLU A 353 -0.77 -10.02 5.65
N VAL A 354 0.15 -9.57 4.79
CA VAL A 354 1.57 -9.97 4.80
C VAL A 354 2.48 -8.82 5.23
N THR A 355 1.93 -7.88 6.01
CA THR A 355 2.52 -6.62 6.46
C THR A 355 2.76 -5.61 5.36
N CYS A 356 3.35 -6.00 4.23
CA CYS A 356 3.44 -5.19 3.02
C CYS A 356 3.85 -6.02 1.80
N SER A 357 5.07 -6.58 1.81
CA SER A 357 5.66 -7.29 0.64
C SER A 357 5.84 -8.77 0.91
N MET A 358 5.55 -9.63 -0.06
CA MET A 358 5.83 -11.07 0.00
C MET A 358 6.73 -11.54 -1.15
N THR A 359 6.77 -10.80 -2.25
CA THR A 359 7.63 -11.10 -3.38
C THR A 359 8.46 -9.90 -3.82
N GLY A 360 9.60 -10.19 -4.43
CA GLY A 360 10.52 -9.20 -4.96
C GLY A 360 11.43 -9.82 -5.99
N TRP A 361 12.43 -9.06 -6.42
CA TRP A 361 13.36 -9.48 -7.47
C TRP A 361 14.79 -9.42 -6.95
N HIS A 362 15.62 -10.34 -7.41
CA HIS A 362 17.05 -10.18 -7.28
C HIS A 362 17.49 -8.86 -7.97
N PRO A 363 18.38 -8.05 -7.36
CA PRO A 363 18.76 -6.75 -7.92
C PRO A 363 19.36 -6.82 -9.33
N GLU A 364 20.14 -7.85 -9.63
CA GLU A 364 20.79 -8.03 -10.94
C GLU A 364 19.90 -8.67 -12.01
N GLU A 365 18.74 -9.22 -11.62
CA GLU A 365 17.84 -9.82 -12.60
C GLU A 365 17.09 -8.75 -13.39
N ILE A 366 16.78 -9.05 -14.66
CA ILE A 366 16.01 -8.16 -15.53
C ILE A 366 14.62 -8.76 -15.73
N SER A 367 13.58 -8.02 -15.31
CA SER A 367 12.20 -8.36 -15.62
C SER A 367 11.93 -8.09 -17.10
N LYS A 368 11.50 -9.13 -17.82
CA LYS A 368 11.11 -9.04 -19.25
C LYS A 368 9.61 -9.19 -19.46
N THR A 369 8.88 -9.48 -18.38
CA THR A 369 7.46 -9.86 -18.36
C THR A 369 6.74 -9.13 -17.22
N HIS A 370 5.46 -9.43 -17.01
CA HIS A 370 4.67 -8.92 -15.90
C HIS A 370 4.78 -9.77 -14.62
N SER A 371 5.88 -10.50 -14.45
CA SER A 371 6.14 -11.29 -13.24
C SER A 371 6.27 -10.38 -12.01
N ILE A 372 5.88 -10.92 -10.85
CA ILE A 372 6.06 -10.30 -9.54
C ILE A 372 7.31 -10.81 -8.81
N GLY A 373 8.21 -11.48 -9.55
CA GLY A 373 9.49 -11.98 -9.07
C GLY A 373 9.38 -13.31 -8.32
N GLU A 374 10.10 -13.43 -7.21
CA GLU A 374 10.20 -14.61 -6.36
C GLU A 374 9.89 -14.29 -4.89
N LEU A 375 9.74 -15.32 -4.05
CA LEU A 375 9.45 -15.12 -2.63
C LEU A 375 10.58 -14.41 -1.89
N ASN A 376 10.19 -13.46 -1.03
CA ASN A 376 11.07 -12.86 -0.05
C ASN A 376 11.69 -13.91 0.90
N PRO A 377 12.82 -13.59 1.57
CA PRO A 377 13.48 -14.53 2.46
C PRO A 377 12.57 -15.09 3.56
N ASN A 378 12.81 -16.33 3.97
CA ASN A 378 12.05 -17.01 5.04
C ASN A 378 10.53 -17.19 4.74
N CYS A 379 10.10 -17.01 3.50
CA CYS A 379 8.72 -17.24 3.07
C CYS A 379 8.55 -18.56 2.31
N GLU A 380 7.35 -19.09 2.37
CA GLU A 380 6.90 -20.28 1.64
C GLU A 380 5.60 -19.97 0.91
N ALA A 381 5.37 -20.63 -0.22
CA ALA A 381 4.12 -20.55 -0.96
C ALA A 381 3.69 -21.90 -1.54
N ARG A 382 2.39 -21.99 -1.84
CA ARG A 382 1.77 -23.08 -2.60
C ARG A 382 0.69 -22.51 -3.50
N ILE A 383 0.46 -23.16 -4.64
CA ILE A 383 -0.67 -22.87 -5.53
C ILE A 383 -1.70 -23.95 -5.26
N MET A 384 -2.89 -23.58 -4.81
CA MET A 384 -3.94 -24.52 -4.42
C MET A 384 -5.05 -24.55 -5.46
N ASP A 385 -5.58 -25.73 -5.74
CA ASP A 385 -6.79 -25.87 -6.54
C ASP A 385 -8.03 -25.34 -5.79
N GLU A 386 -9.16 -25.23 -6.48
CA GLU A 386 -10.42 -24.74 -5.93
C GLU A 386 -10.98 -25.61 -4.81
N ASP A 387 -10.61 -26.89 -4.77
CA ASP A 387 -10.98 -27.83 -3.71
C ASP A 387 -10.38 -27.47 -2.34
N GLY A 388 -9.35 -26.60 -2.32
CA GLY A 388 -8.65 -26.15 -1.12
C GLY A 388 -7.76 -27.21 -0.47
N VAL A 389 -7.51 -28.34 -1.13
CA VAL A 389 -6.73 -29.48 -0.63
C VAL A 389 -5.60 -29.87 -1.59
N THR A 390 -5.83 -29.78 -2.90
CA THR A 390 -4.85 -30.17 -3.92
C THR A 390 -3.85 -29.06 -4.18
N GLU A 391 -2.56 -29.37 -4.03
CA GLU A 391 -1.45 -28.48 -4.41
C GLU A 391 -1.13 -28.68 -5.90
N LEU A 392 -1.17 -27.59 -6.67
CA LEU A 392 -0.91 -27.57 -8.11
C LEU A 392 0.59 -27.38 -8.41
N GLY A 393 1.01 -27.88 -9.57
CA GLY A 393 2.38 -27.81 -10.08
C GLY A 393 2.75 -26.48 -10.73
N ARG A 394 3.91 -26.49 -11.41
CA ARG A 394 4.37 -25.34 -12.19
C ARG A 394 3.44 -25.09 -13.37
N ASN A 395 3.30 -23.83 -13.77
CA ASN A 395 2.45 -23.35 -14.86
C ASN A 395 0.94 -23.60 -14.68
N GLU A 396 0.52 -24.23 -13.58
CA GLU A 396 -0.88 -24.42 -13.22
C GLU A 396 -1.39 -23.23 -12.41
N ARG A 397 -2.63 -22.81 -12.68
CA ARG A 397 -3.25 -21.63 -12.06
C ARG A 397 -4.12 -22.07 -10.90
N GLY A 398 -3.91 -21.47 -9.74
CA GLY A 398 -4.72 -21.73 -8.56
C GLY A 398 -4.58 -20.61 -7.53
N GLU A 399 -5.22 -20.80 -6.38
CA GLU A 399 -5.16 -19.83 -5.29
C GLU A 399 -3.77 -19.81 -4.66
N PHE A 400 -3.16 -18.62 -4.62
CA PHE A 400 -1.85 -18.42 -4.02
C PHE A 400 -1.97 -18.42 -2.51
N TRP A 401 -1.36 -19.39 -1.84
CA TRP A 401 -1.29 -19.44 -0.38
C TRP A 401 0.14 -19.21 0.06
N VAL A 402 0.32 -18.43 1.12
CA VAL A 402 1.64 -18.01 1.59
C VAL A 402 1.80 -18.22 3.08
N ARG A 403 3.03 -18.47 3.52
CA ARG A 403 3.40 -18.54 4.94
C ARG A 403 4.74 -17.85 5.13
N GLY A 404 4.88 -17.09 6.20
CA GLY A 404 6.11 -16.36 6.49
C GLY A 404 6.03 -15.56 7.78
N PRO A 405 7.16 -15.09 8.30
CA PRO A 405 7.23 -14.34 9.56
C PRO A 405 6.56 -12.95 9.48
N ASN A 406 6.29 -12.45 8.28
CA ASN A 406 5.59 -11.21 7.99
C ASN A 406 4.06 -11.36 7.82
N VAL A 407 3.51 -12.59 7.93
CA VAL A 407 2.06 -12.83 7.90
C VAL A 407 1.40 -12.32 9.19
N MET A 408 0.24 -11.66 9.06
CA MET A 408 -0.55 -11.07 10.14
C MET A 408 -0.88 -12.07 11.27
N LEU A 409 -1.25 -11.54 12.43
CA LEU A 409 -1.79 -12.34 13.54
C LEU A 409 -3.25 -12.79 13.27
N GLY A 410 -3.98 -12.05 12.43
CA GLY A 410 -5.40 -12.26 12.15
C GLY A 410 -6.16 -10.95 11.93
N TYR A 411 -7.48 -11.02 11.92
CA TYR A 411 -8.35 -9.84 11.86
C TYR A 411 -8.90 -9.45 13.24
N TRP A 412 -8.77 -8.18 13.59
CA TRP A 412 -9.23 -7.59 14.84
C TRP A 412 -10.72 -7.76 15.03
N ASN A 413 -11.14 -8.35 16.16
CA ASN A 413 -12.54 -8.64 16.48
C ASN A 413 -13.30 -9.44 15.41
N LYS A 414 -12.60 -10.21 14.56
CA LYS A 414 -13.20 -11.04 13.49
C LYS A 414 -12.61 -12.47 13.47
N PRO A 415 -12.88 -13.31 14.49
CA PRO A 415 -12.33 -14.67 14.54
C PRO A 415 -12.83 -15.58 13.40
N GLY A 416 -14.07 -15.40 12.92
CA GLY A 416 -14.60 -16.13 11.75
C GLY A 416 -13.80 -15.86 10.48
N PRO A 417 -13.75 -14.61 9.99
CA PRO A 417 -12.91 -14.23 8.85
C PRO A 417 -11.43 -14.59 9.02
N THR A 418 -10.92 -14.60 10.26
CA THR A 418 -9.55 -15.04 10.55
C THR A 418 -9.38 -16.52 10.23
N ARG A 419 -10.25 -17.41 10.73
CA ARG A 419 -10.19 -18.86 10.44
C ARG A 419 -10.45 -19.20 8.97
N GLU A 420 -11.24 -18.40 8.27
CA GLU A 420 -11.46 -18.58 6.83
C GLU A 420 -10.19 -18.27 6.02
N THR A 421 -9.39 -17.32 6.51
CA THR A 421 -8.25 -16.73 5.79
C THR A 421 -6.91 -17.34 6.20
N LEU A 422 -6.76 -17.73 7.48
CA LEU A 422 -5.58 -18.40 8.03
C LEU A 422 -5.94 -19.84 8.37
N THR A 423 -5.18 -20.80 7.82
CA THR A 423 -5.30 -22.20 8.17
C THR A 423 -4.63 -22.49 9.52
N ASP A 424 -5.02 -23.59 10.17
CA ASP A 424 -4.47 -24.01 11.46
C ASP A 424 -2.95 -24.28 11.39
N ASP A 425 -2.44 -24.69 10.23
CA ASP A 425 -1.01 -24.91 9.94
C ASP A 425 -0.27 -23.65 9.43
N GLY A 426 -0.91 -22.47 9.55
CA GLY A 426 -0.29 -21.15 9.41
C GLY A 426 -0.23 -20.60 7.98
N TRP A 427 -0.99 -21.14 7.04
CA TRP A 427 -1.07 -20.59 5.68
C TRP A 427 -2.11 -19.48 5.58
N LEU A 428 -1.71 -18.39 4.94
CA LEU A 428 -2.60 -17.33 4.51
C LEU A 428 -3.14 -17.65 3.12
N LYS A 429 -4.46 -17.81 3.02
CA LYS A 429 -5.20 -17.86 1.76
C LYS A 429 -5.36 -16.43 1.24
N THR A 430 -4.65 -16.10 0.17
CA THR A 430 -4.57 -14.70 -0.29
C THR A 430 -5.84 -14.23 -1.01
N GLY A 431 -6.63 -15.17 -1.54
CA GLY A 431 -7.74 -14.87 -2.44
C GLY A 431 -7.28 -14.38 -3.82
N ASP A 432 -5.98 -14.46 -4.14
CA ASP A 432 -5.41 -14.15 -5.45
C ASP A 432 -5.09 -15.45 -6.20
N VAL A 433 -5.32 -15.46 -7.51
CA VAL A 433 -4.95 -16.56 -8.41
C VAL A 433 -3.60 -16.25 -9.01
N ALA A 434 -2.69 -17.21 -8.91
CA ALA A 434 -1.34 -17.10 -9.42
C ALA A 434 -0.87 -18.41 -10.04
N PHE A 435 0.27 -18.35 -10.71
CA PHE A 435 1.06 -19.52 -11.08
C PHE A 435 2.54 -19.22 -10.96
N ARG A 436 3.35 -20.28 -10.91
CA ARG A 436 4.82 -20.21 -10.91
C ARG A 436 5.34 -20.89 -12.16
N ASP A 437 6.19 -20.21 -12.93
CA ASP A 437 6.76 -20.77 -14.16
C ASP A 437 7.93 -21.74 -13.88
N ASP A 438 8.56 -22.24 -14.94
CA ASP A 438 9.70 -23.16 -14.85
C ASP A 438 10.99 -22.51 -14.33
N ASN A 439 11.05 -21.17 -14.29
CA ASN A 439 12.19 -20.39 -13.79
C ASN A 439 11.95 -19.86 -12.37
N ASP A 440 10.96 -20.40 -11.64
CA ASP A 440 10.58 -19.95 -10.31
C ASP A 440 10.15 -18.47 -10.25
N ARG A 441 9.57 -17.96 -11.34
CA ARG A 441 8.95 -16.64 -11.37
C ARG A 441 7.45 -16.76 -11.17
N LEU A 442 6.93 -15.90 -10.29
CA LEU A 442 5.52 -15.83 -9.95
C LEU A 442 4.80 -14.83 -10.86
N TYR A 443 3.56 -15.18 -11.20
CA TYR A 443 2.68 -14.35 -12.01
C TYR A 443 1.32 -14.29 -11.36
N MET A 444 0.84 -13.07 -11.12
CA MET A 444 -0.52 -12.82 -10.66
C MET A 444 -1.45 -12.82 -11.85
N VAL A 445 -2.54 -13.58 -11.76
CA VAL A 445 -3.58 -13.67 -12.78
C VAL A 445 -4.67 -12.63 -12.48
N ASP A 446 -5.36 -12.78 -11.35
CA ASP A 446 -6.33 -11.81 -10.82
C ASP A 446 -6.72 -12.20 -9.39
N ARG A 447 -7.68 -11.49 -8.78
CA ARG A 447 -8.34 -11.95 -7.56
C ARG A 447 -9.40 -12.99 -7.88
N LYS A 448 -9.48 -14.04 -7.08
CA LYS A 448 -10.50 -15.10 -7.18
C LYS A 448 -11.94 -14.55 -7.28
N LYS A 449 -12.26 -13.49 -6.52
CA LYS A 449 -13.59 -12.85 -6.53
C LYS A 449 -13.87 -11.92 -7.72
N GLU A 450 -12.83 -11.48 -8.42
CA GLU A 450 -12.98 -10.59 -9.58
C GLU A 450 -12.99 -11.37 -10.89
N LEU A 451 -12.58 -12.64 -10.89
CA LEU A 451 -12.69 -13.52 -12.04
C LEU A 451 -14.14 -13.61 -12.52
N ILE A 452 -14.30 -13.39 -13.83
CA ILE A 452 -15.58 -13.44 -14.52
C ILE A 452 -15.82 -14.89 -14.94
N LYS A 453 -16.97 -15.44 -14.59
CA LYS A 453 -17.34 -16.84 -14.86
C LYS A 453 -18.13 -16.94 -16.17
N VAL A 454 -17.41 -17.14 -17.28
CA VAL A 454 -18.01 -17.22 -18.62
C VAL A 454 -18.20 -18.68 -19.01
N LYS A 455 -19.43 -19.21 -18.93
CA LYS A 455 -19.76 -20.60 -19.29
C LYS A 455 -18.82 -21.62 -18.62
N GLY A 456 -18.60 -21.45 -17.32
CA GLY A 456 -17.69 -22.28 -16.52
C GLY A 456 -16.20 -21.97 -16.66
N ASN A 457 -15.79 -21.08 -17.58
CA ASN A 457 -14.40 -20.63 -17.70
C ASN A 457 -14.15 -19.40 -16.84
N GLN A 458 -12.97 -19.32 -16.21
CA GLN A 458 -12.55 -18.15 -15.46
C GLN A 458 -11.79 -17.17 -16.37
N VAL A 459 -12.30 -15.96 -16.46
CA VAL A 459 -11.70 -14.86 -17.22
C VAL A 459 -11.19 -13.82 -16.23
N ALA A 460 -9.91 -13.48 -16.34
CA ALA A 460 -9.28 -12.44 -15.53
C ALA A 460 -9.53 -11.05 -16.13
N PRO A 461 -10.31 -10.17 -15.46
CA PRO A 461 -10.38 -8.76 -15.83
C PRO A 461 -9.02 -8.11 -16.07
N ALA A 462 -8.04 -8.35 -15.19
CA ALA A 462 -6.72 -7.74 -15.27
C ALA A 462 -5.96 -8.10 -16.56
N GLU A 463 -6.12 -9.34 -17.05
CA GLU A 463 -5.55 -9.78 -18.34
C GLU A 463 -6.14 -8.96 -19.50
N LEU A 464 -7.45 -8.74 -19.49
CA LEU A 464 -8.14 -7.97 -20.52
C LEU A 464 -7.82 -6.48 -20.43
N GLU A 465 -7.71 -5.93 -19.22
CA GLU A 465 -7.30 -4.55 -18.96
C GLU A 465 -5.90 -4.27 -19.50
N ALA A 466 -4.95 -5.19 -19.26
CA ALA A 466 -3.59 -5.05 -19.78
C ALA A 466 -3.57 -5.01 -21.32
N LEU A 467 -4.32 -5.88 -21.99
CA LEU A 467 -4.42 -5.88 -23.45
C LEU A 467 -5.12 -4.63 -23.98
N LEU A 468 -6.16 -4.14 -23.30
CA LEU A 468 -6.83 -2.90 -23.69
C LEU A 468 -5.90 -1.68 -23.61
N LEU A 469 -4.97 -1.67 -22.65
CA LEU A 469 -4.00 -0.60 -22.50
C LEU A 469 -2.92 -0.60 -23.60
N ASP A 470 -2.73 -1.70 -24.33
CA ASP A 470 -1.87 -1.79 -25.52
C ASP A 470 -2.50 -1.10 -26.75
N ILE A 471 -3.78 -0.71 -26.69
CA ILE A 471 -4.42 0.08 -27.75
C ILE A 471 -3.95 1.53 -27.61
N GLN A 472 -3.23 2.06 -28.59
CA GLN A 472 -2.60 3.39 -28.51
C GLN A 472 -3.58 4.52 -28.16
N GLN A 473 -4.84 4.43 -28.59
CA GLN A 473 -5.89 5.42 -28.32
C GLN A 473 -6.53 5.31 -26.93
N VAL A 474 -6.25 4.23 -26.18
CA VAL A 474 -6.76 4.01 -24.83
C VAL A 474 -5.84 4.70 -23.81
N GLN A 475 -6.45 5.48 -22.92
CA GLN A 475 -5.77 6.13 -21.79
C GLN A 475 -5.85 5.28 -20.52
N ASP A 476 -7.01 4.70 -20.25
CA ASP A 476 -7.27 3.87 -19.06
C ASP A 476 -8.38 2.87 -19.36
N ALA A 477 -8.39 1.73 -18.67
CA ALA A 477 -9.37 0.68 -18.87
C ALA A 477 -9.71 -0.06 -17.58
N ALA A 478 -10.96 -0.52 -17.48
CA ALA A 478 -11.41 -1.46 -16.47
C ALA A 478 -12.36 -2.48 -17.08
N VAL A 479 -12.27 -3.73 -16.66
CA VAL A 479 -13.13 -4.83 -17.11
C VAL A 479 -13.90 -5.40 -15.93
N ILE A 480 -15.18 -5.70 -16.14
CA ILE A 480 -16.02 -6.38 -15.14
C ILE A 480 -16.87 -7.45 -15.82
N GLY A 481 -17.34 -8.41 -15.02
CA GLY A 481 -18.40 -9.31 -15.43
C GLY A 481 -19.73 -8.58 -15.37
N VAL A 482 -20.50 -8.64 -16.46
CA VAL A 482 -21.92 -8.27 -16.46
C VAL A 482 -22.76 -9.53 -16.63
N THR A 483 -23.80 -9.67 -15.84
CA THR A 483 -24.70 -10.82 -15.93
C THR A 483 -25.80 -10.52 -16.94
N LYS A 484 -26.00 -11.43 -17.90
CA LYS A 484 -27.13 -11.43 -18.84
C LYS A 484 -27.65 -12.86 -18.91
N ASP A 485 -28.97 -13.06 -18.78
CA ASP A 485 -29.58 -14.40 -18.86
C ASP A 485 -28.96 -15.44 -17.91
N GLY A 486 -28.46 -15.01 -16.74
CA GLY A 486 -27.82 -15.88 -15.75
C GLY A 486 -26.36 -16.24 -16.03
N GLU A 487 -25.77 -15.78 -17.13
CA GLU A 487 -24.36 -15.98 -17.49
C GLU A 487 -23.56 -14.68 -17.34
N GLU A 488 -22.28 -14.77 -16.97
CA GLU A 488 -21.41 -13.59 -16.95
C GLU A 488 -20.71 -13.40 -18.30
N TYR A 489 -20.62 -12.14 -18.71
CA TYR A 489 -19.93 -11.72 -19.93
C TYR A 489 -18.94 -10.60 -19.61
N PRO A 490 -17.70 -10.64 -20.14
CA PRO A 490 -16.74 -9.56 -19.91
C PRO A 490 -17.19 -8.27 -20.60
N ARG A 491 -17.23 -7.17 -19.84
CA ARG A 491 -17.50 -5.81 -20.33
C ARG A 491 -16.35 -4.89 -20.01
N ALA A 492 -15.93 -4.07 -20.98
CA ALA A 492 -14.90 -3.05 -20.78
C ALA A 492 -15.49 -1.65 -20.59
N TYR A 493 -14.89 -0.88 -19.68
CA TYR A 493 -15.02 0.56 -19.52
C TYR A 493 -13.69 1.20 -19.92
N ILE A 494 -13.72 2.18 -20.82
CA ILE A 494 -12.52 2.74 -21.47
C ILE A 494 -12.53 4.26 -21.37
N VAL A 495 -11.41 4.83 -20.93
CA VAL A 495 -11.10 6.25 -21.08
C VAL A 495 -10.27 6.41 -22.34
N LYS A 496 -10.75 7.22 -23.28
CA LYS A 496 -10.03 7.52 -24.51
C LYS A 496 -9.01 8.62 -24.28
N LYS A 497 -7.90 8.59 -25.01
CA LYS A 497 -7.03 9.76 -25.12
C LYS A 497 -7.80 10.90 -25.80
N PRO A 498 -7.55 12.18 -25.43
CA PRO A 498 -8.13 13.33 -26.10
C PRO A 498 -7.94 13.27 -27.62
N ASP A 499 -8.93 13.78 -28.36
CA ASP A 499 -8.89 13.92 -29.82
C ASP A 499 -8.70 12.61 -30.63
N THR A 500 -8.98 11.45 -30.02
CA THR A 500 -8.93 10.16 -30.70
C THR A 500 -10.29 9.70 -31.23
N LYS A 501 -10.28 9.08 -32.41
CA LYS A 501 -11.44 8.39 -33.02
C LYS A 501 -11.36 6.88 -32.76
N LEU A 502 -11.47 6.48 -31.50
CA LEU A 502 -11.59 5.07 -31.12
C LEU A 502 -13.08 4.71 -30.99
N GLU A 503 -13.53 3.71 -31.75
CA GLU A 503 -14.89 3.18 -31.69
C GLU A 503 -14.95 1.83 -30.98
N GLU A 504 -16.14 1.42 -30.53
CA GLU A 504 -16.33 0.12 -29.86
C GLU A 504 -15.89 -1.05 -30.76
N GLN A 505 -16.19 -0.99 -32.06
CA GLN A 505 -15.84 -2.04 -33.01
C GLN A 505 -14.32 -2.21 -33.15
N ASP A 506 -13.54 -1.13 -33.06
CA ASP A 506 -12.07 -1.20 -33.09
C ASP A 506 -11.53 -2.00 -31.91
N VAL A 507 -12.10 -1.77 -30.73
CA VAL A 507 -11.73 -2.46 -29.49
C VAL A 507 -12.08 -3.95 -29.59
N HIS A 508 -13.29 -4.28 -30.06
CA HIS A 508 -13.66 -5.68 -30.31
C HIS A 508 -12.71 -6.34 -31.29
N ASN A 509 -12.48 -5.73 -32.45
CA ASN A 509 -11.60 -6.25 -33.50
C ASN A 509 -10.16 -6.48 -32.99
N PHE A 510 -9.65 -5.60 -32.12
CA PHE A 510 -8.35 -5.78 -31.47
C PHE A 510 -8.36 -6.98 -30.52
N MET A 511 -9.33 -7.03 -29.61
CA MET A 511 -9.42 -8.08 -28.59
C MET A 511 -9.66 -9.47 -29.21
N GLU A 512 -10.50 -9.58 -30.23
CA GLU A 512 -10.80 -10.87 -30.89
C GLU A 512 -9.58 -11.55 -31.50
N LYS A 513 -8.56 -10.77 -31.90
CA LYS A 513 -7.27 -11.26 -32.43
C LYS A 513 -6.30 -11.67 -31.33
N LYS A 514 -6.54 -11.25 -30.08
CA LYS A 514 -5.60 -11.39 -28.95
C LYS A 514 -6.07 -12.40 -27.91
N VAL A 515 -7.38 -12.66 -27.81
CA VAL A 515 -7.94 -13.51 -26.76
C VAL A 515 -8.85 -14.62 -27.28
N ALA A 516 -8.92 -15.72 -26.53
CA ALA A 516 -9.84 -16.82 -26.78
C ALA A 516 -11.31 -16.37 -26.70
N ARG A 517 -12.22 -17.11 -27.35
CA ARG A 517 -13.64 -16.75 -27.49
C ARG A 517 -14.34 -16.41 -26.17
N HIS A 518 -14.09 -17.19 -25.11
CA HIS A 518 -14.70 -16.99 -23.79
C HIS A 518 -14.19 -15.72 -23.07
N LYS A 519 -13.08 -15.13 -23.52
CA LYS A 519 -12.49 -13.90 -22.97
C LYS A 519 -12.91 -12.62 -23.73
N ARG A 520 -13.63 -12.76 -24.85
CA ARG A 520 -14.06 -11.61 -25.67
C ARG A 520 -15.04 -10.73 -24.90
N LEU A 521 -15.03 -9.44 -25.21
CA LEU A 521 -15.82 -8.40 -24.54
C LEU A 521 -17.31 -8.43 -24.90
N THR A 522 -17.92 -9.61 -24.84
CA THR A 522 -19.32 -9.87 -25.21
C THR A 522 -20.35 -9.18 -24.29
N GLY A 523 -19.90 -8.66 -23.15
CA GLY A 523 -20.65 -7.74 -22.29
C GLY A 523 -20.73 -6.31 -22.82
N GLY A 524 -19.94 -5.98 -23.85
CA GLY A 524 -19.87 -4.69 -24.54
C GLY A 524 -18.63 -3.86 -24.18
N VAL A 525 -18.49 -2.71 -24.83
CA VAL A 525 -17.51 -1.67 -24.50
C VAL A 525 -18.25 -0.38 -24.16
N LYS A 526 -17.82 0.34 -23.13
CA LYS A 526 -18.38 1.65 -22.78
C LYS A 526 -17.26 2.67 -22.60
N PHE A 527 -17.39 3.81 -23.29
CA PHE A 527 -16.49 4.93 -23.06
C PHE A 527 -16.95 5.77 -21.87
N VAL A 528 -16.00 6.12 -21.00
CA VAL A 528 -16.22 6.91 -19.77
C VAL A 528 -15.16 8.00 -19.65
N ALA A 529 -15.47 9.04 -18.86
CA ALA A 529 -14.54 10.13 -18.59
C ALA A 529 -13.36 9.69 -17.69
N GLU A 530 -13.63 8.80 -16.72
CA GLU A 530 -12.61 8.28 -15.80
C GLU A 530 -12.94 6.86 -15.33
N ILE A 531 -11.90 6.12 -14.92
CA ILE A 531 -12.05 4.83 -14.23
C ILE A 531 -12.02 5.08 -12.72
N PRO A 532 -13.05 4.65 -11.94
CA PRO A 532 -13.08 4.87 -10.51
C PRO A 532 -12.00 4.02 -9.82
N LYS A 533 -11.05 4.67 -9.14
CA LYS A 533 -9.93 4.03 -8.42
C LYS A 533 -9.81 4.59 -7.01
N ASN A 534 -9.33 3.79 -6.08
CA ASN A 534 -8.93 4.27 -4.75
C ASN A 534 -7.56 5.00 -4.83
N PRO A 535 -7.11 5.68 -3.75
CA PRO A 535 -5.81 6.36 -3.75
C PRO A 535 -4.59 5.46 -3.99
N SER A 536 -4.69 4.14 -3.77
CA SER A 536 -3.62 3.19 -4.09
C SER A 536 -3.66 2.70 -5.55
N GLY A 537 -4.51 3.27 -6.40
CA GLY A 537 -4.66 2.93 -7.81
C GLY A 537 -5.52 1.72 -8.12
N LYS A 538 -6.15 1.10 -7.11
CA LYS A 538 -7.00 -0.09 -7.28
C LYS A 538 -8.37 0.30 -7.82
N ILE A 539 -8.82 -0.36 -8.89
CA ILE A 539 -10.15 -0.18 -9.50
C ILE A 539 -11.24 -0.49 -8.48
N LEU A 540 -12.19 0.44 -8.33
CA LEU A 540 -13.39 0.29 -7.52
C LEU A 540 -14.48 -0.45 -8.31
N ARG A 541 -14.22 -1.73 -8.64
CA ARG A 541 -15.08 -2.56 -9.52
C ARG A 541 -16.55 -2.60 -9.10
N LYS A 542 -16.85 -2.47 -7.80
CA LYS A 542 -18.23 -2.38 -7.29
C LYS A 542 -19.00 -1.22 -7.94
N LEU A 543 -18.40 -0.04 -8.03
CA LEU A 543 -19.04 1.13 -8.65
C LEU A 543 -19.34 0.87 -10.13
N LEU A 544 -18.42 0.25 -10.85
CA LEU A 544 -18.62 -0.14 -12.25
C LEU A 544 -19.69 -1.22 -12.40
N ARG A 545 -19.77 -2.21 -11.50
CA ARG A 545 -20.82 -3.23 -11.51
C ARG A 545 -22.19 -2.63 -11.21
N ASP A 546 -22.28 -1.70 -10.26
CA ASP A 546 -23.52 -0.99 -9.93
C ASP A 546 -23.99 -0.13 -11.11
N GLN A 547 -23.06 0.58 -11.77
CA GLN A 547 -23.32 1.29 -13.01
C GLN A 547 -23.76 0.33 -14.14
N ALA A 548 -23.09 -0.80 -14.32
CA ALA A 548 -23.46 -1.78 -15.34
C ALA A 548 -24.85 -2.38 -15.09
N LYS A 549 -25.24 -2.63 -13.84
CA LYS A 549 -26.60 -3.10 -13.51
C LYS A 549 -27.67 -2.13 -14.00
N ALA A 550 -27.42 -0.83 -13.90
CA ALA A 550 -28.34 0.18 -14.43
C ALA A 550 -28.37 0.23 -15.97
N GLU A 551 -27.29 -0.20 -16.63
CA GLU A 551 -27.13 -0.12 -18.09
C GLU A 551 -27.56 -1.39 -18.84
N VAL A 552 -27.30 -2.57 -18.26
CA VAL A 552 -27.43 -3.89 -18.90
C VAL A 552 -28.03 -4.95 -17.97
N GLY A 553 -28.30 -4.63 -16.70
CA GLY A 553 -28.90 -5.59 -15.78
C GLY A 553 -30.32 -5.97 -16.23
N ASP A 554 -30.79 -7.13 -15.77
CA ASP A 554 -32.17 -7.61 -15.95
C ASP A 554 -33.16 -6.69 -15.18
N GLY A 555 -33.30 -5.45 -15.63
CA GLY A 555 -34.16 -4.43 -15.06
C GLY A 555 -35.47 -4.37 -15.84
N ALA A 556 -36.57 -4.74 -15.17
CA ALA A 556 -37.96 -4.57 -15.58
C ALA A 556 -38.40 -5.37 -16.82
N ARG A 557 -38.77 -6.65 -16.62
CA ARG A 557 -39.97 -7.14 -17.31
C ARG A 557 -41.11 -6.23 -16.88
N GLY A 558 -41.50 -5.32 -17.78
CA GLY A 558 -42.66 -4.48 -17.57
C GLY A 558 -43.85 -5.34 -17.18
N SER A 559 -44.43 -5.05 -16.02
CA SER A 559 -45.83 -5.36 -15.77
C SER A 559 -46.65 -4.52 -16.76
N LYS A 560 -46.86 -5.06 -17.95
CA LYS A 560 -48.00 -4.68 -18.77
C LYS A 560 -49.21 -5.39 -18.17
N LEU A 561 -50.17 -4.54 -17.77
CA LEU A 561 -51.52 -4.76 -17.23
C LEU A 561 -51.60 -4.70 -15.70
#